data_AF-A0AAJ2VGT8-F1
#
_entry.id   AF-A0AAJ2VGT8-F1
#
_cell.length_a   1.000
_cell.length_b   1.000
_cell.length_c   1.000
_cell.angle_alpha   90.00
_cell.angle_beta   90.00
_cell.angle_gamma   90.00
#
_symmetry.space_group_name_H-M   'P 1'
#
loop_
_entity.id
_entity.type
_entity.pdbx_description
1 polymer ?
#
loop_
_entity_poly.entity_id
_entity_poly.type
_entity_poly.pdbx_seq_one_letter_code
_entity_poly.pdbx_strand_id
1 'polypeptide(L)'
;MRVNGRRIRADFVVVDGHGNYHVFEAKHGASGLTRNQKASGVFNMNSPSNTVGGIGGGTITSSSGPGGKFSIATGNREIAERIGEKGSTFDALFHVLK
;
A
#
# COMPACT_ATOMS: atom_id res chain seq x y z
N MET A 1 7.98 4.39 3.35
CA MET A 1 8.51 3.98 2.02
C MET A 1 8.69 5.20 1.12
N ARG A 2 9.39 5.01 -0.01
CA ARG A 2 9.35 5.92 -1.17
C ARG A 2 8.66 5.22 -2.33
N VAL A 3 7.72 5.89 -2.99
CA VAL A 3 7.02 5.39 -4.18
C VAL A 3 7.01 6.51 -5.20
N ASN A 4 7.52 6.25 -6.41
CA ASN A 4 7.62 7.26 -7.49
C ASN A 4 8.21 8.59 -6.99
N GLY A 5 9.30 8.52 -6.21
CA GLY A 5 9.99 9.67 -5.62
C GLY A 5 9.30 10.33 -4.41
N ARG A 6 8.06 9.93 -4.06
CA ARG A 6 7.28 10.51 -2.94
C ARG A 6 7.45 9.71 -1.66
N ARG A 7 7.60 10.40 -0.52
CA ARG A 7 7.64 9.75 0.80
C ARG A 7 6.22 9.48 1.27
N ILE A 8 5.92 8.21 1.53
CA ILE A 8 4.60 7.73 1.95
C ILE A 8 4.79 6.86 3.19
N ARG A 9 3.86 6.98 4.13
CA ARG A 9 3.62 6.00 5.19
C ARG A 9 2.34 5.27 4.80
N ALA A 10 2.43 3.97 4.54
CA ALA A 10 1.26 3.13 4.36
C ALA A 10 0.69 2.79 5.74
N ASP A 11 -0.60 2.45 5.79
CA ASP A 11 -1.24 1.99 7.01
C ASP A 11 -0.76 0.60 7.40
N PHE A 12 -0.62 -0.30 6.42
CA PHE A 12 0.05 -1.58 6.60
C PHE A 12 0.59 -2.16 5.28
N VAL A 13 1.59 -3.02 5.43
CA VAL A 13 2.24 -3.76 4.34
C VAL A 13 2.18 -5.23 4.69
N VAL A 14 1.85 -6.06 3.72
CA VAL A 14 1.70 -7.52 3.89
C VAL A 14 2.53 -8.21 2.82
N VAL A 15 3.11 -9.36 3.16
CA VAL A 15 3.74 -10.27 2.20
C VAL A 15 2.86 -11.51 2.15
N ASP A 16 2.39 -11.88 0.95
CA ASP A 16 1.55 -13.07 0.78
C ASP A 16 2.36 -14.38 0.84
N GLY A 17 1.69 -15.53 0.76
CA GLY A 17 2.34 -16.85 0.78
C GLY A 17 3.27 -17.14 -0.42
N HIS A 18 3.26 -16.27 -1.43
CA HIS A 18 4.11 -16.35 -2.62
C HIS A 18 5.25 -15.31 -2.59
N GLY A 19 5.34 -14.47 -1.54
CA GLY A 19 6.35 -13.43 -1.43
C GLY A 19 5.97 -12.10 -2.09
N ASN A 20 4.75 -11.94 -2.58
CA ASN A 20 4.30 -10.68 -3.17
C ASN A 20 3.97 -9.65 -2.10
N TYR A 21 4.42 -8.42 -2.31
CA TYR A 21 4.07 -7.31 -1.43
C TYR A 21 2.72 -6.72 -1.79
N HIS A 22 1.91 -6.51 -0.76
CA HIS A 22 0.66 -5.76 -0.82
C HIS A 22 0.75 -4.56 0.12
N VAL A 23 0.44 -3.38 -0.39
CA VAL A 23 0.54 -2.11 0.34
C VAL A 23 -0.84 -1.50 0.44
N PHE A 24 -1.33 -1.29 1.67
CA PHE A 24 -2.69 -0.84 1.92
C PHE A 24 -2.75 0.57 2.48
N GLU A 25 -3.71 1.33 1.96
CA GLU A 25 -4.18 2.58 2.54
C GLU A 25 -5.67 2.44 2.87
N ALA A 26 -6.02 2.62 4.13
CA ALA A 26 -7.39 2.62 4.60
C ALA A 26 -7.93 4.05 4.62
N LYS A 27 -9.15 4.23 4.11
CA LYS A 27 -9.88 5.50 4.12
C LYS A 27 -11.27 5.29 4.65
N HIS A 28 -11.75 6.25 5.43
CA HIS A 28 -13.10 6.20 5.99
C HIS A 28 -13.96 7.32 5.39
N GLY A 29 -15.17 6.97 4.92
CA GLY A 29 -16.17 7.92 4.43
C GLY A 29 -15.63 8.81 3.30
N ALA A 30 -15.67 10.13 3.50
CA ALA A 30 -15.19 11.13 2.55
C ALA A 30 -13.67 11.38 2.60
N SER A 31 -12.91 10.62 3.40
CA SER A 31 -11.47 10.81 3.54
C SER A 31 -10.73 10.56 2.22
N GLY A 32 -9.87 11.50 1.86
CA GLY A 32 -9.06 11.43 0.65
C GLY A 32 -7.62 10.97 0.90
N LEU A 33 -6.92 10.72 -0.21
CA LEU A 33 -5.46 10.54 -0.20
C LEU A 33 -4.74 11.84 0.18
N THR A 34 -3.63 11.71 0.89
CA THR A 34 -2.68 12.81 1.14
C THR A 34 -2.03 13.29 -0.16
N ARG A 35 -1.41 14.47 -0.14
CA ARG A 35 -0.71 15.03 -1.31
C ARG A 35 0.31 14.06 -1.92
N ASN A 36 1.11 13.41 -1.08
CA ASN A 36 2.14 12.48 -1.54
C ASN A 36 1.57 11.16 -2.07
N GLN A 37 0.48 10.66 -1.47
CA GLN A 37 -0.22 9.48 -1.98
C GLN A 37 -0.83 9.76 -3.34
N LYS A 38 -1.50 10.91 -3.53
CA LYS A 38 -2.00 11.34 -4.84
C LYS A 38 -0.86 11.46 -5.86
N ALA A 39 0.20 12.19 -5.50
CA ALA A 39 1.34 12.43 -6.39
C ALA A 39 2.17 11.18 -6.71
N SER A 40 1.99 10.09 -5.97
CA SER A 40 2.63 8.81 -6.28
C SER A 40 1.94 8.05 -7.40
N GLY A 41 0.64 8.30 -7.63
CA GLY A 41 -0.14 7.71 -8.72
C GLY A 41 -0.52 6.24 -8.53
N VAL A 42 -0.10 5.58 -7.45
CA VAL A 42 -0.35 4.14 -7.26
C VAL A 42 -1.62 3.83 -6.45
N PHE A 43 -2.24 4.80 -5.78
CA PHE A 43 -3.47 4.56 -5.01
C PHE A 43 -4.70 5.01 -5.80
N ASN A 44 -5.58 4.06 -6.15
CA ASN A 44 -6.80 4.34 -6.91
C ASN A 44 -8.05 4.34 -6.01
N MET A 45 -8.54 5.53 -5.64
CA MET A 45 -9.76 5.69 -4.83
C MET A 45 -11.05 5.22 -5.52
N ASN A 46 -11.04 5.07 -6.85
CA ASN A 46 -12.20 4.64 -7.64
C ASN A 46 -12.27 3.11 -7.79
N SER A 47 -11.26 2.39 -7.30
CA SER A 47 -11.19 0.94 -7.36
C SER A 47 -10.71 0.40 -6.00
N PRO A 48 -11.55 0.54 -4.95
CA PRO A 48 -11.23 -0.05 -3.65
C PRO A 48 -11.19 -1.58 -3.76
N SER A 49 -10.32 -2.21 -2.96
CA SER A 49 -10.09 -3.66 -3.02
C SER A 49 -10.99 -4.46 -2.07
N ASN A 50 -11.76 -3.83 -1.18
CA ASN A 50 -12.74 -4.52 -0.34
C ASN A 50 -14.10 -4.66 -1.03
N THR A 51 -14.74 -5.83 -0.89
CA THR A 51 -15.95 -6.18 -1.64
C THR A 51 -17.27 -5.62 -1.08
N VAL A 52 -17.32 -5.17 0.17
CA VAL A 52 -18.58 -4.64 0.77
C VAL A 52 -18.54 -3.12 0.78
N GLY A 53 -19.45 -2.50 0.02
CA GLY A 53 -19.63 -1.04 0.01
C GLY A 53 -20.43 -0.56 1.23
N GLY A 54 -19.93 0.46 1.92
CA GLY A 54 -20.69 1.27 2.87
C GLY A 54 -20.45 1.02 4.36
N ILE A 55 -19.88 -0.12 4.76
CA ILE A 55 -19.66 -0.45 6.19
C ILE A 55 -18.17 -0.65 6.52
N GLY A 56 -17.30 -0.73 5.52
CA GLY A 56 -15.95 -1.25 5.70
C GLY A 56 -15.99 -2.76 5.98
N GLY A 57 -15.07 -3.53 5.38
CA GLY A 57 -15.03 -5.00 5.49
C GLY A 57 -15.35 -5.73 4.18
N GLY A 58 -15.36 -7.06 4.24
CA GLY A 58 -15.46 -7.96 3.09
C GLY A 58 -14.15 -8.68 2.77
N THR A 59 -14.12 -9.38 1.63
CA THR A 59 -12.89 -10.01 1.14
C THR A 59 -12.01 -8.94 0.50
N ILE A 60 -10.70 -9.06 0.68
CA ILE A 60 -9.74 -8.23 -0.05
C ILE A 60 -9.48 -8.91 -1.40
N THR A 61 -9.84 -8.26 -2.50
CA THR A 61 -9.50 -8.70 -3.85
C THR A 61 -8.06 -8.27 -4.16
N SER A 62 -7.12 -9.17 -3.86
CA SER A 62 -5.68 -8.93 -4.00
C SER A 62 -5.23 -8.67 -5.44
N SER A 63 -6.00 -9.08 -6.45
CA SER A 63 -5.72 -8.83 -7.87
C SER A 63 -6.16 -7.45 -8.37
N SER A 64 -6.90 -6.66 -7.57
CA SER A 64 -7.46 -5.36 -7.99
C SER A 64 -6.54 -4.16 -7.74
N GLY A 65 -5.41 -4.35 -7.05
CA GLY A 65 -4.46 -3.26 -6.79
C GLY A 65 -3.62 -2.95 -8.03
N PRO A 66 -3.45 -1.68 -8.44
CA PRO A 66 -2.43 -1.32 -9.43
C PRO A 66 -1.01 -1.71 -8.96
N GLY A 67 -0.20 -2.21 -9.88
CA GLY A 67 1.19 -2.55 -9.64
C GLY A 67 2.11 -1.32 -9.60
N GLY A 68 3.17 -1.40 -8.80
CA GLY A 68 4.22 -0.40 -8.77
C GLY A 68 5.42 -0.85 -7.93
N LYS A 69 6.38 0.06 -7.71
CA LYS A 69 7.56 -0.21 -6.88
C LYS A 69 7.59 0.70 -5.67
N PHE A 70 8.03 0.17 -4.54
CA PHE A 70 8.39 0.99 -3.38
C PHE A 70 9.78 0.66 -2.89
N SER A 71 10.44 1.66 -2.29
CA SER A 71 11.70 1.49 -1.58
C SER A 71 11.52 1.67 -0.08
N ILE A 72 12.21 0.85 0.71
CA ILE A 72 12.25 0.98 2.17
C ILE A 72 12.97 2.27 2.54
N ALA A 73 12.33 3.08 3.38
CA ALA A 73 12.79 4.42 3.74
C ALA A 73 13.20 4.57 5.22
N THR A 74 13.08 3.48 5.99
CA THR A 74 13.47 3.38 7.40
C THR A 74 14.71 2.49 7.51
N GLY A 75 15.58 2.78 8.48
CA GLY A 75 16.73 1.92 8.84
C GLY A 75 16.52 1.19 10.17
N ASN A 76 15.26 0.97 10.57
CA ASN A 76 14.95 0.21 11.78
C ASN A 76 15.26 -1.28 11.51
N ARG A 77 16.24 -1.82 12.26
CA ARG A 77 16.71 -3.21 12.12
C ARG A 77 15.63 -4.25 12.43
N GLU A 78 14.80 -4.04 13.44
CA GLU A 78 13.72 -4.97 13.82
C GLU A 78 12.67 -5.13 12.70
N ILE A 79 12.48 -4.07 11.92
CA ILE A 79 11.55 -4.05 10.78
C ILE A 79 12.24 -4.63 9.53
N ALA A 80 13.55 -4.44 9.38
CA ALA A 80 14.30 -4.85 8.20
C ALA A 80 14.23 -6.37 7.97
N GLU A 81 14.24 -7.16 9.04
CA GLU A 81 14.08 -8.62 8.98
C GLU A 81 12.73 -9.06 8.39
N ARG A 82 11.71 -8.20 8.43
CA ARG A 82 10.34 -8.52 7.96
C ARG A 82 10.02 -7.98 6.57
N ILE A 83 10.54 -6.80 6.22
CA ILE A 83 10.18 -6.08 4.98
C ILE A 83 11.38 -5.58 4.16
N GLY A 84 12.60 -5.91 4.56
CA GLY A 84 13.84 -5.55 3.87
C GLY A 84 14.56 -4.32 4.41
N GLU A 85 15.84 -4.23 4.04
CA GLU A 85 16.77 -3.17 4.46
C GLU A 85 16.47 -1.80 3.82
N LYS A 86 16.97 -0.73 4.46
CA LYS A 86 16.84 0.64 3.92
C LYS A 86 17.42 0.72 2.51
N GLY A 87 16.62 1.23 1.56
CA GLY A 87 17.02 1.39 0.17
C GLY A 87 16.64 0.21 -0.73
N SER A 88 16.36 -0.98 -0.16
CA SER A 88 15.81 -2.09 -0.93
C SER A 88 14.51 -1.69 -1.61
N THR A 89 14.32 -2.18 -2.83
CA THR A 89 13.18 -1.85 -3.68
C THR A 89 12.44 -3.12 -4.09
N PHE A 90 11.12 -3.10 -3.98
CA PHE A 90 10.26 -4.25 -4.23
C PHE A 90 9.10 -3.86 -5.14
N ASP A 91 8.67 -4.81 -5.98
CA ASP A 91 7.38 -4.74 -6.67
C ASP A 91 6.26 -5.00 -5.66
N ALA A 92 5.15 -4.28 -5.82
CA ALA A 92 3.99 -4.41 -4.95
C ALA A 92 2.69 -4.08 -5.68
N LEU A 93 1.59 -4.61 -5.16
CA LEU A 93 0.24 -4.16 -5.47
C LEU A 93 -0.22 -3.14 -4.43
N PHE A 94 -0.79 -2.03 -4.89
CA PHE A 94 -1.23 -0.93 -4.04
C PHE A 94 -2.76 -0.92 -3.93
N HIS A 95 -3.26 -0.97 -2.72
CA HIS A 95 -4.68 -1.14 -2.43
C HIS A 95 -5.23 0.06 -1.67
N VAL A 96 -6.48 0.41 -1.99
CA VAL A 96 -7.30 1.29 -1.17
C VAL A 96 -8.39 0.45 -0.53
N LEU A 97 -8.58 0.60 0.78
CA LEU A 97 -9.73 0.07 1.51
C LEU A 97 -10.65 1.24 1.88
N LYS A 98 -11.95 1.12 1.65
CA LYS A 98 -12.92 2.20 1.87
C LYS A 98 -14.18 1.75 2.61
#